data_AF-A0A9P1IAL6-F1
#
_entry.id   AF-A0A9P1IAL6-F1
#
_cell.length_a   1.000
_cell.length_b   1.000
_cell.length_c   1.000
_cell.angle_alpha   90.00
_cell.angle_beta   90.00
_cell.angle_gamma   90.00
#
_symmetry.space_group_name_H-M   'P 1'
#
loop_
_entity.id
_entity.type
_entity.pdbx_description
1 polymer ?
#
loop_
_entity_poly.entity_id
_entity_poly.type
_entity_poly.pdbx_seq_one_letter_code
_entity_poly.pdbx_strand_id
1 'polypeptide(L)'
;MEFSENLELFKVFKCIHVKYTTGFCGILGIIATIAVFGFGVVIFPWNLYETAVNVTAMTAFACFLVGGVTVHILILHGLYEIRFRSMIPAILYQSFLMCLNAITTLIAIGELVSENELSPRDEKMARIVICVCPTILVIQSLVLISIGKCRLYLQCKRRHIRNGLPPPVREVIIIPTNKVSHMELSVDDSYAVAETMMPN
;
A
#
# COMPACT_ATOMS: atom_id res chain seq x y z
N MET A 1 -26.38 -14.26 9.78
CA MET A 1 -25.03 -14.08 10.35
C MET A 1 -24.64 -12.63 10.16
N GLU A 2 -24.32 -11.89 11.22
CA GLU A 2 -23.85 -10.51 11.13
C GLU A 2 -22.36 -10.45 10.78
N PHE A 3 -21.95 -9.44 10.02
CA PHE A 3 -20.54 -9.22 9.69
C PHE A 3 -19.80 -8.65 10.91
N SER A 4 -18.79 -9.38 11.42
CA SER A 4 -17.96 -8.90 12.53
C SER A 4 -17.01 -7.79 12.08
N GLU A 5 -17.37 -6.53 12.34
CA GLU A 5 -16.53 -5.37 12.05
C GLU A 5 -15.32 -5.23 12.99
N ASN A 6 -15.33 -5.95 14.11
CA ASN A 6 -14.32 -5.84 15.18
C ASN A 6 -13.12 -6.77 15.03
N LEU A 7 -13.06 -7.57 13.95
CA LEU A 7 -11.92 -8.45 13.65
C LEU A 7 -10.60 -7.65 13.62
N GLU A 8 -9.56 -8.17 14.29
CA GLU A 8 -8.23 -7.53 14.33
C GLU A 8 -7.64 -7.28 12.94
N LEU A 9 -8.04 -8.12 11.97
CA LEU A 9 -7.68 -7.98 10.56
C LEU A 9 -8.05 -6.60 9.99
N PHE A 10 -9.14 -5.99 10.47
CA PHE A 10 -9.65 -4.69 10.02
C PHE A 10 -9.18 -3.51 10.86
N LYS A 11 -8.28 -3.74 11.83
CA LYS A 11 -7.65 -2.68 12.61
C LYS A 11 -6.24 -2.39 12.11
N VAL A 12 -5.88 -1.11 12.01
CA VAL A 12 -4.51 -0.63 11.76
C VAL A 12 -3.84 -0.47 13.13
N PHE A 13 -2.64 -1.03 13.28
CA PHE A 13 -1.91 -1.12 14.57
C PHE A 13 -2.74 -1.68 15.73
N LYS A 14 -3.69 -2.59 15.44
CA LYS A 14 -4.65 -3.17 16.42
C LYS A 14 -5.57 -2.18 17.14
N CYS A 15 -5.45 -0.88 16.88
CA CYS A 15 -6.21 0.16 17.60
C CYS A 15 -7.36 0.74 16.76
N ILE A 16 -7.07 1.22 15.55
CA ILE A 16 -8.02 2.04 14.79
C ILE A 16 -8.62 1.24 13.63
N HIS A 17 -9.94 1.31 13.45
CA HIS A 17 -10.61 0.63 12.34
C HIS A 17 -10.18 1.25 11.00
N VAL A 18 -9.85 0.40 10.03
CA VAL A 18 -9.23 0.78 8.75
C VAL A 18 -10.06 1.77 7.95
N LYS A 19 -11.39 1.74 8.06
CA LYS A 19 -12.29 2.72 7.43
C LYS A 19 -11.96 4.16 7.83
N TYR A 20 -11.74 4.42 9.12
CA TYR A 20 -11.46 5.77 9.62
C TYR A 20 -10.05 6.21 9.24
N THR A 21 -9.06 5.32 9.40
CA THR A 21 -7.68 5.61 9.01
C THR A 21 -7.59 5.94 7.52
N THR A 22 -8.18 5.12 6.64
CA THR A 22 -8.13 5.36 5.19
C THR A 22 -8.93 6.60 4.78
N GLY A 23 -10.07 6.88 5.42
CA GLY A 23 -10.82 8.12 5.18
C GLY A 23 -10.01 9.36 5.55
N PHE A 24 -9.36 9.34 6.71
CA PHE A 24 -8.45 10.39 7.16
C PHE A 24 -7.27 10.58 6.20
N CYS A 25 -6.64 9.49 5.75
CA CYS A 25 -5.59 9.53 4.73
C CYS A 25 -6.08 10.14 3.41
N GLY A 26 -7.32 9.87 3.00
CA GLY A 26 -7.92 10.48 1.82
C GLY A 26 -8.01 12.00 1.93
N ILE A 27 -8.57 12.51 3.04
CA ILE A 27 -8.73 13.96 3.27
C ILE A 27 -7.37 14.65 3.40
N LEU A 28 -6.49 14.13 4.25
CA LEU A 28 -5.15 14.69 4.41
C LEU A 28 -4.35 14.65 3.11
N GLY A 29 -4.52 13.61 2.30
CA GLY A 29 -3.87 13.49 1.01
C GLY A 29 -4.27 14.58 0.02
N ILE A 30 -5.56 14.96 -0.01
CA ILE A 30 -6.04 16.09 -0.82
C ILE A 30 -5.37 17.39 -0.36
N ILE A 31 -5.41 17.67 0.94
CA ILE A 31 -4.83 18.89 1.52
C ILE A 31 -3.32 18.96 1.23
N ALA A 32 -2.60 17.85 1.45
CA ALA A 32 -1.17 17.75 1.19
C ALA A 32 -0.85 17.94 -0.30
N THR A 33 -1.63 17.35 -1.21
CA THR A 33 -1.44 17.51 -2.66
C THR A 33 -1.56 18.97 -3.08
N ILE A 34 -2.61 19.66 -2.60
CA ILE A 34 -2.84 21.08 -2.89
C ILE A 34 -1.71 21.94 -2.31
N ALA A 35 -1.30 21.67 -1.06
CA ALA A 35 -0.24 22.41 -0.41
C ALA A 35 1.12 22.25 -1.13
N VAL A 36 1.49 21.01 -1.48
CA VAL A 36 2.73 20.73 -2.22
C VAL A 36 2.71 21.35 -3.61
N PHE A 37 1.58 21.29 -4.32
CA PHE A 37 1.42 21.98 -5.60
C PHE A 37 1.62 23.50 -5.46
N GLY A 38 0.90 24.13 -4.53
CA GLY A 38 0.98 25.58 -4.31
C GLY A 38 2.39 26.03 -3.92
N PHE A 39 3.03 25.31 -3.01
CA PHE A 39 4.40 25.58 -2.60
C PHE A 39 5.40 25.39 -3.75
N GLY A 40 5.25 24.30 -4.52
CA GLY A 40 6.07 24.01 -5.69
C GLY A 40 5.99 25.11 -6.74
N VAL A 41 4.78 25.58 -7.07
CA VAL A 41 4.57 26.66 -8.04
C VAL A 41 5.18 27.98 -7.56
N VAL A 42 5.08 28.31 -6.27
CA VAL A 42 5.62 29.58 -5.73
C VAL A 42 7.15 29.58 -5.67
N ILE A 43 7.76 28.45 -5.34
CA ILE A 43 9.21 28.37 -5.15
C ILE A 43 9.98 28.08 -6.43
N PHE A 44 9.34 27.46 -7.42
CA PHE A 44 10.00 27.15 -8.68
C PHE A 44 10.51 28.45 -9.34
N PRO A 45 11.81 28.54 -9.69
CA PRO A 45 12.37 29.78 -10.18
C PRO A 45 12.11 29.93 -11.68
N TRP A 46 10.87 30.24 -12.04
CA TRP A 46 10.37 30.36 -13.43
C TRP A 46 11.23 31.26 -14.32
N ASN A 47 11.85 32.29 -13.75
CA ASN A 47 12.64 33.27 -14.49
C ASN A 47 14.06 32.79 -14.83
N LEU A 48 14.53 31.69 -14.23
CA LEU A 48 15.91 31.19 -14.44
C LEU A 48 16.01 30.18 -15.57
N TYR A 49 14.91 29.56 -15.98
CA TYR A 49 14.92 28.45 -16.93
C TYR A 49 14.31 28.83 -18.28
N GLU A 50 14.70 28.09 -19.32
CA GLU A 50 14.13 28.21 -20.65
C GLU A 50 12.64 27.87 -20.67
N THR A 51 11.92 28.42 -21.66
CA THR A 51 10.47 28.21 -21.84
C THR A 51 10.10 26.73 -21.85
N ALA A 52 10.92 25.87 -22.48
CA ALA A 52 10.66 24.43 -22.54
C ALA A 52 10.66 23.76 -21.16
N VAL A 53 11.61 24.13 -20.28
CA VAL A 53 11.70 23.61 -18.91
C VAL A 53 10.51 24.09 -18.08
N ASN A 54 10.15 25.37 -18.22
CA ASN A 54 8.98 25.93 -17.53
C ASN A 54 7.67 25.22 -17.93
N VAL A 55 7.46 24.99 -19.22
CA VAL A 55 6.28 24.26 -19.71
C VAL A 55 6.26 22.83 -19.17
N THR A 56 7.41 22.15 -19.14
CA THR A 56 7.54 20.79 -18.61
C THR A 56 7.22 20.75 -17.12
N ALA A 57 7.79 21.65 -16.32
CA ALA A 57 7.56 21.74 -14.89
C ALA A 57 6.09 22.04 -14.56
N MET A 58 5.49 23.02 -15.26
CA MET A 58 4.07 23.34 -15.09
C MET A 58 3.16 22.15 -15.43
N THR A 59 3.47 21.43 -16.51
CA THR A 59 2.73 20.22 -16.90
C THR A 59 2.86 19.14 -15.82
N ALA A 60 4.06 18.92 -15.29
CA ALA A 60 4.28 17.98 -14.20
C ALA A 60 3.49 18.36 -12.93
N PHE A 61 3.49 19.64 -12.55
CA PHE A 61 2.69 20.13 -11.42
C PHE A 61 1.19 19.97 -11.64
N ALA A 62 0.68 20.26 -12.84
CA ALA A 62 -0.72 20.07 -13.18
C ALA A 62 -1.13 18.59 -13.12
N CYS A 63 -0.32 17.70 -13.69
CA CYS A 63 -0.52 16.25 -13.62
C CYS A 63 -0.48 15.74 -12.18
N PHE A 64 0.45 16.23 -11.35
CA PHE A 64 0.53 15.90 -9.93
C PHE A 64 -0.73 16.31 -9.18
N LEU A 65 -1.20 17.56 -9.37
CA LEU A 65 -2.40 18.09 -8.71
C LEU A 65 -3.65 17.30 -9.10
N VAL A 66 -3.92 17.19 -10.41
CA VAL A 66 -5.12 16.50 -10.91
C VAL A 66 -5.08 15.02 -10.53
N GLY A 67 -3.94 14.36 -10.73
CA GLY A 67 -3.77 12.95 -10.38
C GLY A 67 -3.93 12.69 -8.89
N GLY A 68 -3.28 13.49 -8.05
CA GLY A 68 -3.31 13.33 -6.59
C GLY A 68 -4.70 13.57 -6.02
N VAL A 69 -5.34 14.68 -6.39
CA VAL A 69 -6.71 14.98 -5.94
C VAL A 69 -7.68 13.90 -6.42
N THR A 70 -7.63 13.51 -7.70
CA THR A 70 -8.50 12.47 -8.25
C THR A 70 -8.36 11.15 -7.50
N VAL A 71 -7.13 10.72 -7.26
CA VAL A 71 -6.85 9.47 -6.53
C VAL A 71 -7.38 9.52 -5.10
N HIS A 72 -7.17 10.61 -4.38
CA HIS A 72 -7.65 10.72 -3.02
C HIS A 72 -9.18 10.83 -2.95
N ILE A 73 -9.83 11.47 -3.93
CA ILE A 73 -11.30 11.44 -4.08
C ILE A 73 -11.78 10.01 -4.35
N LEU A 74 -11.10 9.24 -5.22
CA LEU A 74 -11.45 7.85 -5.51
C LEU A 74 -11.34 6.95 -4.26
N ILE A 75 -10.41 7.23 -3.34
CA ILE A 75 -10.34 6.55 -2.04
C ILE A 75 -11.61 6.85 -1.23
N LEU A 76 -11.99 8.12 -1.07
CA LEU A 76 -13.18 8.52 -0.30
C LEU A 76 -14.46 7.95 -0.92
N HIS A 77 -14.57 8.02 -2.24
CA HIS A 77 -15.68 7.45 -2.99
C HIS A 77 -15.74 5.92 -2.86
N GLY A 78 -14.60 5.23 -2.95
CA GLY A 78 -14.50 3.79 -2.76
C GLY A 78 -14.90 3.34 -1.35
N LEU A 79 -14.61 4.16 -0.33
CA LEU A 79 -15.08 3.96 1.05
C LEU A 79 -16.59 4.15 1.19
N TYR A 80 -17.15 5.18 0.55
CA TYR A 80 -18.57 5.50 0.60
C TYR A 80 -19.42 4.45 -0.10
N GLU A 81 -19.05 4.07 -1.34
CA GLU A 81 -19.82 3.11 -2.15
C GLU A 81 -19.43 1.63 -1.91
N ILE A 82 -18.50 1.35 -0.99
CA ILE A 82 -17.98 -0.01 -0.73
C ILE A 82 -17.41 -0.66 -2.01
N ARG A 83 -16.78 0.15 -2.89
CA ARG A 83 -16.20 -0.30 -4.16
C ARG A 83 -14.69 -0.53 -4.02
N PHE A 84 -14.31 -1.77 -3.67
CA PHE A 84 -12.90 -2.15 -3.52
C PHE A 84 -12.03 -1.95 -4.78
N ARG A 85 -12.62 -1.95 -5.99
CA ARG A 85 -11.89 -1.71 -7.25
C ARG A 85 -11.37 -0.28 -7.37
N SER A 86 -12.05 0.69 -6.78
CA SER A 86 -11.64 2.10 -6.76
C SER A 86 -10.34 2.34 -5.98
N MET A 87 -9.89 1.36 -5.17
CA MET A 87 -8.63 1.42 -4.43
C MET A 87 -7.40 1.08 -5.29
N ILE A 88 -7.57 0.46 -6.46
CA ILE A 88 -6.44 0.05 -7.33
C ILE A 88 -5.70 1.27 -7.89
N PRO A 89 -6.36 2.28 -8.49
CA PRO A 89 -5.69 3.50 -8.94
C PRO A 89 -4.91 4.18 -7.82
N ALA A 90 -5.45 4.16 -6.59
CA ALA A 90 -4.79 4.74 -5.44
C ALA A 90 -3.50 4.03 -5.04
N ILE A 91 -3.50 2.69 -5.05
CA ILE A 91 -2.31 1.89 -4.81
C ILE A 91 -1.25 2.17 -5.87
N LEU A 92 -1.63 2.18 -7.16
CA LEU A 92 -0.70 2.45 -8.26
C LEU A 92 -0.09 3.84 -8.17
N TYR A 93 -0.91 4.87 -7.92
CA TYR A 93 -0.44 6.24 -7.81
C TYR A 93 0.50 6.45 -6.62
N GLN A 94 0.15 5.91 -5.43
CA GLN A 94 1.02 6.01 -4.25
C GLN A 94 2.34 5.25 -4.46
N SER A 95 2.31 4.06 -5.07
CA SER A 95 3.55 3.34 -5.44
C SER A 95 4.41 4.13 -6.43
N PHE A 96 3.78 4.78 -7.42
CA PHE A 96 4.49 5.64 -8.37
C PHE A 96 5.17 6.83 -7.67
N LEU A 97 4.47 7.51 -6.76
CA LEU A 97 5.06 8.59 -5.96
C LEU A 97 6.20 8.11 -5.06
N MET A 98 6.09 6.92 -4.49
CA MET A 98 7.19 6.31 -3.74
C MET A 98 8.42 6.09 -4.63
N CYS A 99 8.24 5.60 -5.86
CA CYS A 99 9.34 5.45 -6.80
C CYS A 99 10.00 6.80 -7.13
N LEU A 100 9.20 7.84 -7.39
CA LEU A 100 9.73 9.19 -7.65
C LEU A 100 10.52 9.72 -6.44
N ASN A 101 10.00 9.59 -5.23
CA ASN A 101 10.71 10.00 -4.01
C ASN A 101 12.01 9.22 -3.79
N ALA A 102 12.03 7.93 -4.11
CA ALA A 102 13.24 7.12 -4.04
C ALA A 102 14.28 7.61 -5.06
N ILE A 103 13.87 7.89 -6.30
CA ILE A 103 14.75 8.45 -7.34
C ILE A 103 15.29 9.81 -6.90
N THR A 104 14.46 10.72 -6.40
CA THR A 104 14.90 12.03 -5.89
C THR A 104 15.91 11.90 -4.74
N THR A 105 15.69 10.95 -3.84
CA THR A 105 16.65 10.66 -2.75
C THR A 105 17.98 10.17 -3.30
N LEU A 106 17.96 9.27 -4.29
CA LEU A 106 19.18 8.76 -4.93
C LEU A 106 19.93 9.85 -5.69
N ILE A 107 19.22 10.78 -6.35
CA ILE A 107 19.82 11.94 -7.02
C ILE A 107 20.55 12.80 -5.99
N ALA A 108 19.91 13.14 -4.86
CA ALA A 108 20.53 13.95 -3.82
C ALA A 108 21.75 13.27 -3.18
N ILE A 109 21.71 11.94 -3.00
CA ILE A 109 22.89 11.16 -2.58
C ILE A 109 23.99 11.25 -3.64
N GLY A 110 23.65 11.09 -4.91
CA GLY A 110 24.59 11.19 -6.03
C GLY A 110 25.26 12.56 -6.10
N GLU A 111 24.51 13.64 -5.89
CA GLU A 111 25.07 15.00 -5.82
C GLU A 111 26.06 15.15 -4.66
N LEU A 112 25.74 14.63 -3.46
CA LEU A 112 26.66 14.69 -2.31
C LEU A 112 27.92 13.83 -2.45
N VAL A 113 27.84 12.74 -3.20
CA VAL A 113 28.98 11.83 -3.42
C VAL A 113 29.85 12.28 -4.59
N SER A 114 29.33 13.10 -5.50
CA SER A 114 30.10 13.59 -6.64
C SER A 114 31.31 14.42 -6.19
N GLU A 115 32.47 14.20 -6.82
CA GLU A 115 33.73 14.92 -6.52
C GLU A 115 33.74 16.38 -6.98
N ASN A 116 32.61 16.87 -7.52
CA ASN A 116 32.48 18.26 -7.95
C ASN A 116 32.39 19.17 -6.73
N GLU A 117 33.05 20.34 -6.77
CA GLU A 117 32.87 21.36 -5.74
C GLU A 117 31.42 21.86 -5.77
N LEU A 118 30.58 21.31 -4.88
CA LEU A 118 29.23 21.80 -4.68
C LEU A 118 29.28 23.19 -4.06
N SER A 119 28.41 24.07 -4.53
CA SER A 119 28.10 25.31 -3.82
C SER A 119 27.59 24.96 -2.42
N PRO A 120 27.96 25.73 -1.37
CA PRO A 120 27.47 25.49 0.00
C PRO A 120 25.94 25.53 0.12
N ARG A 121 25.26 26.19 -0.82
CA ARG A 121 23.80 26.19 -0.93
C ARG A 121 23.27 24.82 -1.37
N ASP A 122 23.90 24.21 -2.36
CA ASP A 122 23.43 22.97 -2.99
C ASP A 122 23.70 21.79 -2.05
N GLU A 123 24.84 21.79 -1.34
CA GLU A 123 25.13 20.80 -0.31
C GLU A 123 24.09 20.83 0.81
N LYS A 124 23.71 22.02 1.29
CA LYS A 124 22.66 22.19 2.30
C LYS A 124 21.31 21.67 1.80
N MET A 125 20.95 21.96 0.55
CA MET A 125 19.72 21.47 -0.06
C MET A 125 19.72 19.95 -0.18
N ALA A 126 20.80 19.33 -0.66
CA ALA A 126 20.90 17.89 -0.79
C ALA A 126 20.79 17.18 0.57
N ARG A 127 21.39 17.73 1.64
CA ARG A 127 21.21 17.23 3.01
C ARG A 127 19.76 17.30 3.49
N ILE A 128 19.05 18.41 3.21
CA ILE A 128 17.63 18.54 3.54
C ILE A 128 16.83 17.46 2.80
N VAL A 129 17.07 17.26 1.51
CA VAL A 129 16.38 16.25 0.68
C VAL A 129 16.60 14.84 1.25
N ILE A 130 17.83 14.50 1.66
CA ILE A 130 18.14 13.18 2.25
C ILE A 130 17.45 12.95 3.61
N CYS A 131 17.14 13.99 4.38
CA CYS A 131 16.35 13.84 5.60
C CYS A 131 14.84 13.77 5.31
N VAL A 132 14.35 14.62 4.41
CA VAL A 132 12.91 14.80 4.15
C VAL A 132 12.34 13.66 3.31
N CYS A 133 12.98 13.29 2.20
CA CYS A 133 12.43 12.30 1.26
C CYS A 133 12.26 10.90 1.87
N PRO A 134 13.22 10.35 2.65
CA PRO A 134 13.02 9.08 3.36
C PRO A 134 11.90 9.13 4.40
N THR A 135 11.74 10.27 5.09
CA THR A 135 10.65 10.46 6.04
C THR A 135 9.29 10.40 5.31
N ILE A 136 9.19 11.03 4.14
CA ILE A 136 8.01 10.96 3.28
C ILE A 136 7.77 9.52 2.80
N LEU A 137 8.81 8.78 2.42
CA LEU A 137 8.69 7.38 2.00
C LEU A 137 8.10 6.49 3.11
N VAL A 138 8.52 6.68 4.36
CA VAL A 138 7.94 5.95 5.50
C VAL A 138 6.46 6.28 5.67
N ILE A 139 6.09 7.56 5.62
CA ILE A 139 4.70 8.00 5.71
C ILE A 139 3.86 7.42 4.56
N GLN A 140 4.36 7.48 3.33
CA GLN A 140 3.69 6.92 2.14
C GLN A 140 3.52 5.40 2.26
N SER A 141 4.51 4.69 2.79
CA SER A 141 4.42 3.24 3.05
C SER A 141 3.29 2.92 4.02
N LEU A 142 3.13 3.71 5.10
CA LEU A 142 2.03 3.55 6.06
C LEU A 142 0.66 3.82 5.44
N VAL A 143 0.56 4.84 4.58
CA VAL A 143 -0.66 5.13 3.81
C VAL A 143 -0.99 3.97 2.87
N LEU A 144 0.00 3.44 2.15
CA LEU A 144 -0.18 2.32 1.23
C LEU A 144 -0.67 1.04 1.93
N ILE A 145 -0.06 0.71 3.08
CA ILE A 145 -0.51 -0.41 3.93
C ILE A 145 -1.96 -0.19 4.37
N SER A 146 -2.32 1.02 4.79
CA SER A 146 -3.68 1.36 5.22
C SER A 146 -4.69 1.19 4.09
N ILE A 147 -4.39 1.67 2.88
CA ILE A 147 -5.23 1.50 1.67
C ILE A 147 -5.34 0.01 1.31
N GLY A 148 -4.25 -0.75 1.39
CA GLY A 148 -4.23 -2.19 1.13
C GLY A 148 -5.14 -2.98 2.08
N LYS A 149 -5.04 -2.72 3.40
CA LYS A 149 -5.94 -3.32 4.40
C LYS A 149 -7.39 -2.90 4.18
N CYS A 150 -7.63 -1.64 3.79
CA CYS A 150 -8.97 -1.15 3.49
C CYS A 150 -9.60 -1.89 2.31
N ARG A 151 -8.83 -2.09 1.24
CA ARG A 151 -9.27 -2.85 0.08
C ARG A 151 -9.68 -4.27 0.45
N LEU A 152 -8.91 -4.95 1.30
CA LEU A 152 -9.25 -6.28 1.82
C LEU A 152 -10.55 -6.24 2.63
N TYR A 153 -10.69 -5.28 3.54
CA TYR A 153 -11.93 -5.05 4.30
C TYR A 153 -13.14 -4.88 3.36
N LEU A 154 -13.06 -3.98 2.38
CA LEU A 154 -14.14 -3.73 1.42
C LEU A 154 -14.47 -4.97 0.58
N GLN A 155 -13.46 -5.76 0.23
CA GLN A 155 -13.66 -7.01 -0.50
C GLN A 155 -14.41 -8.05 0.35
N CYS A 156 -14.01 -8.23 1.61
CA CYS A 156 -14.68 -9.13 2.56
C CYS A 156 -16.12 -8.67 2.83
N LYS A 157 -16.32 -7.38 3.10
CA LYS A 157 -17.65 -6.80 3.34
C LYS A 157 -18.57 -6.97 2.13
N ARG A 158 -18.07 -6.72 0.92
CA ARG A 158 -18.85 -6.92 -0.31
C ARG A 158 -19.19 -8.39 -0.58
N ARG A 159 -18.28 -9.33 -0.30
CA ARG A 159 -18.57 -10.77 -0.41
C ARG A 159 -19.64 -11.19 0.59
N HIS A 160 -19.58 -10.67 1.82
CA HIS A 160 -20.58 -10.94 2.84
C HIS A 160 -21.96 -10.44 2.40
N ILE A 161 -22.06 -9.20 1.91
CA ILE A 161 -23.33 -8.63 1.40
C ILE A 161 -23.88 -9.46 0.23
N ARG A 162 -23.02 -9.93 -0.68
CA ARG A 162 -23.47 -10.67 -1.87
C ARG A 162 -23.88 -12.12 -1.58
N ASN A 163 -23.15 -12.81 -0.70
CA ASN A 163 -23.27 -14.26 -0.54
C ASN A 163 -23.77 -14.70 0.84
N GLY A 164 -23.98 -13.77 1.79
CA GLY A 164 -24.25 -14.09 3.19
C GLY A 164 -23.09 -14.79 3.94
N LEU A 165 -21.94 -14.95 3.28
CA LEU A 165 -20.81 -15.71 3.79
C LEU A 165 -20.00 -14.88 4.81
N PRO A 166 -19.62 -15.45 5.97
CA PRO A 166 -18.68 -14.79 6.88
C PRO A 166 -17.32 -14.58 6.20
N PRO A 167 -16.51 -13.60 6.65
CA PRO A 167 -15.16 -13.43 6.13
C PRO A 167 -14.38 -14.74 6.26
N PRO A 168 -13.59 -15.15 5.26
CA PRO A 168 -12.74 -16.33 5.39
C PRO A 168 -11.73 -16.04 6.50
N VAL A 169 -11.98 -16.60 7.69
CA VAL A 169 -10.99 -16.64 8.76
C VAL A 169 -9.90 -17.53 8.18
N ARG A 170 -8.80 -16.93 7.75
CA ARG A 170 -7.60 -17.70 7.46
C ARG A 170 -7.16 -18.20 8.83
N GLU A 171 -7.59 -19.40 9.19
CA GLU A 171 -7.06 -20.10 10.34
C GLU A 171 -5.55 -20.09 10.15
N VAL A 172 -4.86 -19.28 10.95
CA VAL A 172 -3.44 -19.44 11.14
C VAL A 172 -3.35 -20.81 11.75
N ILE A 173 -2.96 -21.80 10.94
CA ILE A 173 -2.64 -23.13 11.43
C ILE A 173 -1.46 -22.91 12.37
N ILE A 174 -1.77 -22.67 13.65
CA ILE A 174 -0.84 -22.88 14.74
C ILE A 174 -0.71 -24.40 14.71
N ILE A 175 0.30 -24.90 14.00
CA ILE A 175 0.71 -26.29 14.10
C ILE A 175 0.97 -26.48 15.59
N PRO A 176 0.15 -27.26 16.32
CA PRO A 176 0.46 -27.54 17.70
C PRO A 176 1.78 -28.32 17.64
N THR A 177 2.84 -27.72 18.19
CA THR A 177 4.12 -28.38 18.45
C THR A 177 3.86 -29.42 19.55
N ASN A 178 3.10 -30.46 19.23
CA ASN A 178 2.81 -31.55 20.13
C ASN A 178 3.87 -32.61 19.90
N LYS A 179 4.83 -32.60 20.83
CA LYS A 179 5.65 -33.70 21.31
C LYS A 179 5.78 -34.91 20.38
N VAL A 180 7.02 -35.10 19.93
CA VAL A 180 7.61 -36.40 19.60
C VAL A 180 7.15 -37.43 20.64
N SER A 181 6.24 -38.32 20.26
CA SER A 181 5.97 -39.56 20.97
C SER A 181 6.13 -40.70 19.98
N HIS A 182 7.29 -41.34 20.10
CA HIS A 182 7.60 -42.73 19.82
C HIS A 182 6.69 -43.50 18.84
N MET A 183 7.29 -43.72 17.68
CA MET A 183 7.19 -44.90 16.83
C MET A 183 6.94 -46.19 17.64
N GLU A 184 5.76 -46.77 17.51
CA GLU A 184 5.56 -48.22 17.62
C GLU A 184 5.00 -48.72 16.29
N LEU A 185 5.86 -49.46 15.58
CA LEU A 185 5.50 -50.34 14.48
C LEU A 185 4.74 -51.53 15.07
N SER A 186 3.53 -51.80 14.61
CA SER A 186 2.99 -53.15 14.57
C SER A 186 2.48 -53.43 13.17
N VAL A 187 3.37 -54.06 12.40
CA VAL A 187 3.05 -54.87 11.23
C VAL A 187 2.37 -56.13 11.76
N ASP A 188 1.18 -56.49 11.25
CA ASP A 188 0.90 -57.85 10.81
C ASP A 188 -0.51 -58.02 10.21
N ASP A 189 -0.50 -58.77 9.11
CA ASP A 189 -1.49 -59.72 8.62
C ASP A 189 -2.92 -59.30 8.27
N SER A 190 -3.22 -59.32 6.97
CA SER A 190 -4.26 -60.21 6.38
C SER A 190 -4.31 -60.07 4.85
N TYR A 191 -3.36 -60.68 4.15
CA TYR A 191 -3.54 -61.08 2.75
C TYR A 191 -3.93 -62.56 2.75
N ALA A 192 -5.21 -62.85 2.55
CA ALA A 192 -5.68 -64.20 2.27
C ALA A 192 -6.82 -64.16 1.25
N VAL A 193 -6.46 -64.58 0.03
CA VAL A 193 -7.21 -65.50 -0.84
C VAL A 193 -8.63 -65.11 -1.25
N ALA A 194 -8.77 -64.70 -2.52
CA ALA A 194 -9.96 -65.00 -3.31
C ALA A 194 -9.57 -65.15 -4.79
N GLU A 195 -8.97 -66.29 -5.09
CA GLU A 195 -8.89 -66.83 -6.45
C GLU A 195 -10.11 -67.74 -6.69
N THR A 196 -10.51 -67.85 -7.96
CA THR A 196 -11.32 -68.91 -8.58
C THR A 196 -12.85 -68.78 -8.71
N MET A 197 -13.23 -68.77 -10.01
CA MET A 197 -14.26 -69.60 -10.66
C MET A 197 -15.69 -69.08 -10.85
N MET A 198 -15.99 -68.77 -12.12
CA MET A 198 -17.29 -68.97 -12.78
C MET A 198 -17.72 -70.45 -12.68
N PRO A 199 -19.02 -70.81 -12.59
CA PRO A 199 -19.94 -70.86 -13.75
C PRO A 199 -21.38 -70.40 -13.36
N ASN A 200 -22.39 -70.19 -14.22
CA ASN A 200 -22.85 -70.77 -15.49
C ASN A 200 -23.46 -69.69 -16.38
#